data_AF-A0A7V2F3N0-F1
#
_entry.id   AF-A0A7V2F3N0-F1
#
_cell.length_a   1.000
_cell.length_b   1.000
_cell.length_c   1.000
_cell.angle_alpha   90.00
_cell.angle_beta   90.00
_cell.angle_gamma   90.00
#
_symmetry.space_group_name_H-M   'P 1'
#
loop_
_entity.id
_entity.type
_entity.pdbx_description
1 polymer ?
#
loop_
_entity_poly.entity_id
_entity_poly.type
_entity_poly.pdbx_seq_one_letter_code
_entity_poly.pdbx_strand_id
1 'polypeptide(L)'
;MPKRHISLGRELFPWERKVLESCRLYLVGGAVRDLLLGRAKLDLDLDYLAAGIDEDSLLALLSNIGRAALVGRSFGVVKFRTPEGITVDIAMPRSEVSTGPGHRDFRVISDPGMPV
;
A
#
# COMPACT_ATOMS: atom_id res chain seq x y z
N MET A 1 2.38 26.28 7.22
CA MET A 1 1.55 25.83 6.09
C MET A 1 0.26 25.26 6.64
N PRO A 2 -0.93 25.79 6.34
CA PRO A 2 -2.17 25.14 6.75
C PRO A 2 -2.25 23.76 6.09
N LYS A 3 -2.56 22.71 6.86
CA LYS A 3 -2.78 21.36 6.30
C LYS A 3 -3.99 21.46 5.39
N ARG A 4 -3.81 21.32 4.07
CA ARG A 4 -4.92 21.15 3.14
C ARG A 4 -5.62 19.84 3.49
N HIS A 5 -6.90 19.92 3.85
CA HIS A 5 -7.72 18.75 4.07
C HIS A 5 -8.13 18.19 2.71
N ILE A 6 -7.74 16.95 2.43
CA ILE A 6 -8.08 16.25 1.19
C ILE A 6 -9.01 15.11 1.58
N SER A 7 -10.13 14.99 0.87
CA SER A 7 -11.06 13.86 1.02
C SER A 7 -10.79 12.82 -0.06
N LEU A 8 -10.92 11.54 0.28
CA LEU A 8 -10.86 10.44 -0.68
C LEU A 8 -12.02 10.49 -1.70
N GLY A 9 -13.06 11.29 -1.45
CA GLY A 9 -14.27 11.31 -2.28
C GLY A 9 -15.12 10.03 -2.16
N ARG A 10 -14.74 9.12 -1.25
CA ARG A 10 -15.47 7.90 -0.89
C ARG A 10 -15.26 7.58 0.59
N GLU A 11 -16.11 6.73 1.13
CA GLU A 11 -15.87 6.13 2.44
C GLU A 11 -14.75 5.08 2.37
N LEU A 12 -14.16 4.77 3.53
CA LEU A 12 -13.25 3.65 3.67
C LEU A 12 -14.02 2.33 3.48
N PHE A 13 -13.44 1.45 2.67
CA PHE A 13 -13.87 0.07 2.54
C PHE A 13 -13.75 -0.66 3.89
N PRO A 14 -14.60 -1.66 4.16
CA PRO A 14 -14.50 -2.49 5.36
C PRO A 14 -13.11 -3.07 5.59
N TRP A 15 -12.42 -3.51 4.54
CA TRP A 15 -11.06 -4.05 4.65
C TRP A 15 -10.04 -2.99 5.10
N GLU A 16 -10.15 -1.74 4.62
CA GLU A 16 -9.25 -0.64 5.04
C GLU A 16 -9.40 -0.38 6.53
N ARG A 17 -10.65 -0.35 7.02
CA ARG A 17 -10.94 -0.20 8.45
C ARG A 17 -10.34 -1.33 9.28
N LYS A 18 -10.47 -2.58 8.79
CA LYS A 18 -9.94 -3.75 9.48
C LYS A 18 -8.41 -3.73 9.57
N VAL A 19 -7.73 -3.31 8.49
CA VAL A 19 -6.27 -3.18 8.48
C VAL A 19 -5.80 -2.06 9.40
N LEU A 20 -6.52 -0.93 9.44
CA LEU A 20 -6.23 0.20 10.34
C LEU A 20 -6.31 -0.14 11.83
N GLU A 21 -6.99 -1.23 12.22
CA GLU A 21 -6.98 -1.73 13.61
C GLU A 21 -5.63 -2.37 14.01
N SER A 22 -4.85 -2.81 13.02
CA SER A 22 -3.62 -3.60 13.24
C SER A 22 -2.34 -2.83 12.89
N CYS A 23 -2.41 -1.90 11.93
CA CYS A 23 -1.25 -1.16 11.47
C CYS A 23 -1.63 0.22 10.91
N ARG A 24 -0.63 1.02 10.56
CA ARG A 24 -0.86 2.29 9.86
C ARG A 24 -0.96 2.02 8.36
N LEU A 25 -2.05 2.46 7.75
CA LEU A 25 -2.31 2.29 6.33
C LEU A 25 -2.34 3.65 5.65
N TYR A 26 -1.56 3.81 4.57
CA TYR A 26 -1.46 5.04 3.81
C TYR A 26 -1.84 4.78 2.36
N LEU A 27 -2.73 5.60 1.79
CA LEU A 27 -2.86 5.68 0.33
C LEU A 27 -1.62 6.40 -0.21
N VAL A 28 -0.98 5.82 -1.22
CA VAL A 28 0.26 6.35 -1.81
C VAL A 28 0.18 6.39 -3.34
N GLY A 29 1.27 6.78 -3.98
CA GLY A 29 1.41 6.66 -5.43
C GLY A 29 0.52 7.59 -6.25
N GLY A 30 0.13 7.11 -7.44
CA GLY A 30 -0.61 7.90 -8.43
C GLY A 30 -1.98 8.36 -7.93
N ALA A 31 -2.62 7.56 -7.07
CA ALA A 31 -3.95 7.89 -6.54
C ALA A 31 -3.94 9.19 -5.72
N VAL A 32 -2.91 9.41 -4.89
CA VAL A 32 -2.78 10.66 -4.11
C VAL A 32 -2.57 11.87 -5.02
N ARG A 33 -1.72 11.73 -6.05
CA ARG A 33 -1.51 12.77 -7.06
C ARG A 33 -2.83 13.12 -7.75
N ASP A 34 -3.60 12.12 -8.16
CA ASP A 34 -4.81 12.33 -8.94
C ASP A 34 -5.93 12.94 -8.09
N LEU A 35 -6.04 12.57 -6.80
CA LEU A 35 -6.91 13.25 -5.83
C LEU A 35 -6.53 14.73 -5.66
N LEU A 36 -5.23 15.03 -5.52
CA LEU A 36 -4.73 16.41 -5.42
C LEU A 36 -5.00 17.26 -6.66
N LEU A 37 -5.03 16.63 -7.84
CA LEU A 37 -5.35 17.28 -9.11
C LEU A 37 -6.85 17.35 -9.40
N GLY A 38 -7.72 16.86 -8.51
CA GLY A 38 -9.17 16.81 -8.74
C GLY A 38 -9.58 15.82 -9.83
N ARG A 39 -8.74 14.82 -10.12
CA ARG A 39 -8.94 13.79 -11.16
C ARG A 39 -9.41 12.47 -10.57
N ALA A 40 -10.21 12.50 -9.52
CA ALA A 40 -10.73 11.30 -8.87
C ALA A 40 -11.58 10.51 -9.87
N LYS A 41 -11.04 9.42 -10.43
CA LYS A 41 -11.77 8.45 -11.25
C LYS A 41 -12.11 7.22 -10.39
N LEU A 42 -13.19 6.54 -10.73
CA LEU A 42 -13.62 5.31 -10.04
C LEU A 42 -12.65 4.13 -10.24
N ASP A 43 -11.86 4.12 -11.33
CA ASP A 43 -10.84 3.11 -11.63
C ASP A 43 -9.45 3.48 -11.12
N LEU A 44 -9.34 4.00 -9.89
CA LEU A 44 -8.03 4.26 -9.30
C LEU A 44 -7.31 2.94 -9.06
N ASP A 45 -6.13 2.76 -9.68
CA ASP A 45 -5.12 1.84 -9.16
C ASP A 45 -4.75 2.32 -7.76
N LEU A 46 -5.29 1.65 -6.74
CA LEU A 46 -5.07 2.00 -5.35
C LEU A 46 -3.82 1.27 -4.85
N ASP A 47 -2.77 2.05 -4.61
CA ASP A 47 -1.55 1.60 -3.96
C ASP A 47 -1.55 2.02 -2.50
N TYR A 48 -1.21 1.10 -1.61
CA TYR A 48 -1.10 1.36 -0.18
C TYR A 48 0.29 1.07 0.37
N LEU A 49 0.63 1.76 1.45
CA LEU A 49 1.75 1.44 2.31
C LEU A 49 1.24 1.01 3.68
N ALA A 50 1.67 -0.16 4.16
CA ALA A 50 1.32 -0.68 5.48
C ALA A 50 2.53 -0.64 6.42
N ALA A 51 2.52 0.28 7.39
CA ALA A 51 3.63 0.48 8.32
C ALA A 51 3.29 -0.01 9.74
N GLY A 52 4.29 -0.50 10.47
CA GLY A 52 4.15 -1.01 11.84
C GLY A 52 3.65 -2.45 11.95
N ILE A 53 3.70 -3.21 10.86
CA ILE A 53 3.37 -4.64 10.80
C ILE A 53 4.44 -5.34 9.97
N ASP A 54 4.81 -6.59 10.28
CA ASP A 54 5.72 -7.40 9.47
C ASP A 54 4.99 -8.08 8.29
N GLU A 55 5.77 -8.58 7.32
CA GLU A 55 5.24 -9.15 6.07
C GLU A 55 4.33 -10.36 6.32
N ASP A 56 4.73 -11.26 7.21
CA ASP A 56 3.98 -12.49 7.50
C ASP A 56 2.66 -12.16 8.20
N SER A 57 2.70 -11.26 9.19
CA SER A 57 1.51 -10.77 9.88
C SER A 57 0.54 -10.04 8.94
N LEU A 58 1.05 -9.20 8.04
CA LEU A 58 0.23 -8.50 7.05
C LEU A 58 -0.41 -9.49 6.07
N LEU A 59 0.36 -10.45 5.56
CA LEU A 59 -0.15 -11.46 4.65
C LEU A 59 -1.23 -12.32 5.30
N ALA A 60 -1.04 -12.72 6.57
CA ALA A 60 -2.04 -13.47 7.33
C ALA A 60 -3.32 -12.64 7.55
N LEU A 61 -3.18 -11.37 7.93
CA LEU A 61 -4.31 -10.45 8.12
C LEU A 61 -5.13 -10.29 6.84
N LEU A 62 -4.47 -10.02 5.70
CA LEU A 62 -5.14 -9.83 4.42
C LEU A 62 -5.75 -11.13 3.90
N SER A 63 -5.07 -12.27 4.09
CA SER A 63 -5.59 -13.61 3.72
C SER A 63 -6.88 -13.99 4.48
N ASN A 64 -7.07 -13.46 5.68
CA ASN A 64 -8.30 -13.64 6.44
C ASN A 64 -9.47 -12.77 5.94
N ILE A 65 -9.19 -11.73 5.14
CA ILE A 65 -10.20 -10.80 4.62
C ILE A 65 -10.53 -11.13 3.16
N GLY A 66 -9.52 -11.43 2.35
CA GLY A 66 -9.64 -11.70 0.92
C GLY A 66 -8.46 -12.50 0.40
N ARG A 67 -8.20 -12.46 -0.92
CA ARG A 67 -7.09 -13.22 -1.50
C ARG A 67 -5.84 -12.37 -1.53
N ALA A 68 -4.85 -12.71 -0.72
CA ALA A 68 -3.56 -12.04 -0.68
C ALA A 68 -2.45 -12.95 -1.21
N ALA A 69 -1.50 -12.36 -1.93
CA ALA A 69 -0.31 -13.06 -2.39
C ALA A 69 0.90 -12.13 -2.40
N LEU A 70 2.03 -12.61 -1.90
CA LEU A 70 3.29 -11.91 -2.07
C LEU A 70 3.72 -11.92 -3.53
N VAL A 71 3.97 -10.74 -4.07
CA VAL A 71 4.46 -10.54 -5.44
C VAL A 71 5.75 -9.75 -5.39
N GLY A 72 6.71 -10.15 -6.22
CA GLY A 72 8.04 -9.53 -6.22
C GLY A 72 8.71 -9.65 -4.85
N ARG A 73 9.10 -10.86 -4.43
CA ARG A 73 9.83 -11.12 -3.16
C ARG A 73 11.02 -10.18 -2.92
N SER A 74 11.63 -9.65 -3.98
CA SER A 74 12.70 -8.66 -3.89
C SER A 74 12.24 -7.28 -3.40
N PHE A 75 10.94 -7.00 -3.45
CA PHE A 75 10.33 -5.68 -3.22
C PHE A 75 9.34 -5.67 -2.05
N GLY A 76 8.81 -6.81 -1.57
CA GLY A 76 7.91 -6.82 -0.40
C GLY A 76 6.57 -6.12 -0.67
N VAL A 77 5.87 -6.56 -1.71
CA VAL A 77 4.53 -6.10 -2.08
C VAL A 77 3.54 -7.25 -1.96
N VAL A 78 2.41 -7.01 -1.30
CA VAL A 78 1.28 -7.92 -1.26
C VAL A 78 0.24 -7.48 -2.29
N LYS A 79 -0.04 -8.34 -3.27
CA LYS A 79 -1.19 -8.17 -4.16
C LYS A 79 -2.42 -8.68 -3.46
N PHE A 80 -3.37 -7.79 -3.19
CA PHE A 80 -4.58 -8.09 -2.42
C PHE A 80 -5.83 -7.91 -3.29
N ARG A 81 -6.55 -9.01 -3.52
CA ARG A 81 -7.89 -8.97 -4.12
C ARG A 81 -8.92 -8.88 -3.00
N THR A 82 -9.58 -7.72 -2.93
CA THR A 82 -10.52 -7.35 -1.88
C THR A 82 -11.86 -8.08 -2.04
N PRO A 83 -12.68 -8.19 -0.97
CA PRO A 83 -14.05 -8.69 -1.06
C PRO A 83 -14.94 -7.93 -2.05
N GLU A 84 -14.68 -6.65 -2.25
CA GLU A 84 -15.38 -5.78 -3.20
C GLU A 84 -14.98 -6.03 -4.67
N GLY A 85 -14.09 -7.00 -4.92
CA GLY A 85 -13.67 -7.40 -6.27
C GLY A 85 -12.55 -6.52 -6.85
N ILE A 86 -12.02 -5.58 -6.08
CA ILE A 86 -10.91 -4.69 -6.46
C ILE A 86 -9.59 -5.42 -6.21
N THR A 87 -8.56 -5.11 -6.98
CA THR A 87 -7.19 -5.57 -6.70
C THR A 87 -6.34 -4.36 -6.38
N VAL A 88 -5.63 -4.41 -5.25
CA VAL A 88 -4.78 -3.34 -4.75
C VAL A 88 -3.40 -3.90 -4.45
N ASP A 89 -2.37 -3.08 -4.58
CA ASP A 89 -1.01 -3.43 -4.18
C ASP A 89 -0.69 -2.76 -2.84
N ILE A 90 -0.23 -3.55 -1.88
CA ILE A 90 0.09 -3.09 -0.52
C ILE A 90 1.58 -3.34 -0.28
N ALA A 91 2.35 -2.25 -0.27
CA ALA A 91 3.78 -2.27 -0.04
C ALA A 91 4.13 -2.10 1.45
N MET A 92 5.26 -2.68 1.82
CA MET A 92 5.89 -2.44 3.12
C MET A 92 6.85 -1.23 3.03
N PRO A 93 7.01 -0.44 4.11
CA PRO A 93 8.03 0.59 4.18
C PRO A 93 9.40 0.01 3.86
N ARG A 94 10.06 0.60 2.86
CA ARG A 94 11.34 0.14 2.37
C ARG A 94 12.15 1.27 1.76
N SER A 95 13.46 1.11 1.82
CA SER A 95 14.43 1.94 1.12
C SER A 95 15.11 1.11 0.05
N GLU A 96 15.30 1.72 -1.12
CA GLU A 96 15.97 1.08 -2.25
C GLU A 96 17.16 1.94 -2.69
N VAL A 97 18.27 1.28 -3.00
CA VAL A 97 19.44 1.92 -3.60
C VAL A 97 19.78 1.18 -4.88
N SER A 98 19.81 1.89 -6.01
CA SER A 98 20.21 1.31 -7.30
C SER A 98 21.67 0.85 -7.22
N THR A 99 21.92 -0.38 -7.66
CA THR A 99 23.23 -1.01 -7.76
C THR A 99 23.65 -1.23 -9.23
N GLY A 100 22.84 -0.77 -10.19
CA GLY A 100 23.02 -1.02 -11.62
C GLY A 100 21.84 -0.53 -12.46
N PRO A 101 21.93 -0.65 -13.80
CA PRO A 101 20.91 -0.14 -14.73
C PRO A 101 19.68 -1.06 -14.86
N GLY A 102 19.73 -2.29 -14.35
CA GLY A 102 18.64 -3.25 -14.42
C GLY A 102 17.52 -2.96 -13.43
N HIS A 103 16.28 -3.30 -13.80
CA HIS A 103 15.09 -3.14 -12.95
C HIS A 103 15.10 -4.02 -11.67
N ARG A 104 16.11 -4.90 -11.53
CA ARG A 104 16.36 -5.73 -10.33
C ARG A 104 17.66 -5.36 -9.62
N ASP A 105 18.42 -4.42 -10.14
CA ASP A 105 19.70 -4.01 -9.58
C ASP A 105 19.44 -3.01 -8.45
N PHE A 106 18.82 -3.50 -7.38
CA PHE A 106 18.52 -2.71 -6.20
C PHE A 106 18.91 -3.47 -4.94
N ARG A 107 19.58 -2.75 -4.03
CA ARG A 107 19.65 -3.15 -2.63
C ARG A 107 18.38 -2.64 -1.95
N VAL A 108 17.54 -3.55 -1.50
CA VAL A 108 16.26 -3.26 -0.83
C VAL A 108 16.37 -3.56 0.65
N ILE A 109 15.97 -2.62 1.49
CA ILE A 109 15.86 -2.78 2.94
C ILE A 109 14.42 -2.49 3.32
N SER A 110 13.69 -3.50 3.75
CA SER A 110 12.31 -3.38 4.26
C SER A 110 12.33 -3.45 5.78
N ASP A 111 11.69 -2.49 6.43
CA ASP A 111 11.58 -2.42 7.89
C ASP A 111 10.20 -1.86 8.26
N PRO A 112 9.35 -2.65 8.96
CA PRO A 112 8.05 -2.18 9.47
C PRO A 112 8.11 -0.88 10.29
N GLY A 113 9.23 -0.64 10.98
CA GLY A 113 9.48 0.53 11.81
C GLY A 113 10.06 1.72 11.05
N MET A 114 10.33 1.59 9.74
CA MET A 114 10.88 2.69 8.93
C MET A 114 9.95 3.91 8.99
N PRO A 115 10.49 5.13 9.23
CA PRO A 115 9.70 6.35 9.16
C PRO A 115 9.08 6.56 7.78
N VAL A 116 7.81 7.00 7.76
CA VAL A 116 7.00 7.31 6.57
C VAL A 116 6.61 8.77 6.59
#